data_AF-A0A9F5JBQ1-F1
#
_entry.id   AF-A0A9F5JBQ1-F1
#
_cell.length_a   1.000
_cell.length_b   1.000
_cell.length_c   1.000
_cell.angle_alpha   90.00
_cell.angle_beta   90.00
_cell.angle_gamma   90.00
#
_symmetry.space_group_name_H-M   'P 1'
#
loop_
_entity.id
_entity.type
_entity.pdbx_description
1 polymer ?
#
loop_
_entity_poly.entity_id
_entity_poly.type
_entity_poly.pdbx_seq_one_letter_code
_entity_poly.pdbx_strand_id
1 'polypeptide(L)'
;MHSTMAERYRLSNCSKDTYFGFIENQGRNCFLNLPKDVSEIKMCGNGVVESGEQCDCGTDEACRINGCCQNDCQLKPGASCFQGLCCQGCKFLKEGTACREATSDCDLTEYCLGNADDCPPNVFKQNGMPCGTSSSCYSGACLDIHQHCRTFFGQAAKPAPLSCYKEVNVLGDRTGNCGQDKSGYKKCPEKDAFCGRLQCTNVHKVPRLPRGYSILQTPINDVLCWSIVFHKQDNAHDDGTAKDGASCGPNKICINRSCVDMTILNYDCDFSKCNNQGVCNSKRNCHCSYGWAPPHCSGRGFGGSIDSGPPPERTKSKKTLMLGSIIGVALLLLALTAMLKRFLPSWIRYGGLLKRKVSPQPMDSAFESTGSAEGSIEASTEGSAEREPPAGRI
;
A
#
# COMPACT_ATOMS: atom_id res chain seq x y z
N MET A 1 -43.43 -26.80 -28.05
CA MET A 1 -43.51 -25.72 -27.03
C MET A 1 -42.16 -25.64 -26.33
N HIS A 2 -41.25 -24.82 -26.87
CA HIS A 2 -39.87 -24.72 -26.38
C HIS A 2 -39.75 -23.62 -25.31
N SER A 3 -39.24 -24.04 -24.15
CA SER A 3 -38.37 -23.30 -23.23
C SER A 3 -38.45 -21.76 -23.26
N THR A 4 -39.46 -21.17 -22.61
CA THR A 4 -39.53 -19.71 -22.37
C THR A 4 -39.11 -19.31 -20.95
N MET A 5 -38.79 -20.28 -20.08
CA MET A 5 -38.38 -19.98 -18.70
C MET A 5 -36.85 -19.89 -18.51
N ALA A 6 -36.05 -20.54 -19.36
CA ALA A 6 -34.58 -20.55 -19.21
C ALA A 6 -33.90 -19.23 -19.67
N GLU A 7 -34.54 -18.44 -20.54
CA GLU A 7 -33.97 -17.16 -21.00
C GLU A 7 -34.10 -16.02 -19.99
N ARG A 8 -34.97 -16.15 -18.97
CA ARG A 8 -35.20 -15.10 -17.98
C ARG A 8 -34.10 -14.95 -16.91
N TYR A 9 -33.19 -15.92 -16.80
CA TYR A 9 -32.16 -15.97 -15.76
C TYR A 9 -30.75 -15.66 -16.26
N ARG A 10 -30.61 -15.16 -17.50
CA ARG A 10 -29.29 -14.80 -18.06
C ARG A 10 -29.06 -13.29 -17.97
N LEU A 11 -27.96 -12.90 -17.33
CA LEU A 11 -27.47 -11.54 -17.40
C LEU A 11 -27.04 -11.22 -18.85
N SER A 12 -27.46 -10.04 -19.34
CA SER A 12 -26.98 -9.50 -20.61
C SER A 12 -25.46 -9.25 -20.55
N ASN A 13 -24.77 -9.20 -21.69
CA ASN A 13 -23.34 -8.89 -21.72
C ASN A 13 -23.03 -7.54 -21.08
N CYS A 14 -23.87 -6.52 -21.30
CA CYS A 14 -23.74 -5.22 -20.65
C CYS A 14 -23.86 -5.31 -19.12
N SER A 15 -24.78 -6.15 -18.62
CA SER A 15 -24.96 -6.38 -17.19
C SER A 15 -23.75 -7.10 -16.58
N LYS A 16 -23.17 -8.08 -17.29
CA LYS A 16 -21.95 -8.77 -16.89
C LYS A 16 -20.77 -7.81 -16.83
N ASP A 17 -20.56 -7.00 -17.87
CA ASP A 17 -19.48 -6.01 -17.92
C ASP A 17 -19.60 -4.99 -16.79
N THR A 18 -20.82 -4.53 -16.50
CA THR A 18 -21.09 -3.63 -15.36
C THR A 18 -20.79 -4.29 -14.03
N TYR A 19 -21.20 -5.55 -13.84
CA TYR A 19 -20.92 -6.32 -12.63
C TYR A 19 -19.42 -6.54 -12.44
N PHE A 20 -18.70 -7.01 -13.47
CA PHE A 20 -17.26 -7.21 -13.39
C PHE A 20 -16.51 -5.90 -13.16
N GLY A 21 -16.93 -4.79 -13.80
CA GLY A 21 -16.37 -3.47 -13.55
C GLY A 21 -16.61 -2.93 -12.13
N PHE A 22 -17.79 -3.20 -11.54
CA PHE A 22 -18.09 -2.85 -10.14
C PHE A 22 -17.24 -3.66 -9.17
N ILE A 23 -17.14 -4.96 -9.41
CA ILE A 23 -16.28 -5.86 -8.66
C ILE A 23 -14.83 -5.37 -8.77
N GLU A 24 -14.28 -5.08 -9.95
CA GLU A 24 -12.90 -4.58 -10.11
C GLU A 24 -12.58 -3.27 -9.42
N ASN A 25 -13.50 -2.30 -9.34
CA ASN A 25 -13.11 -0.95 -8.95
C ASN A 25 -13.38 -0.57 -7.49
N GLN A 26 -14.53 -0.88 -6.90
CA GLN A 26 -14.91 -0.32 -5.59
C GLN A 26 -15.88 -1.18 -4.74
N GLY A 27 -16.33 -2.34 -5.24
CA GLY A 27 -17.45 -3.07 -4.63
C GLY A 27 -17.12 -4.28 -3.75
N ARG A 28 -15.90 -4.85 -3.80
CA ARG A 28 -15.69 -6.22 -3.28
C ARG A 28 -15.68 -6.35 -1.76
N ASN A 29 -15.36 -5.29 -1.03
CA ASN A 29 -14.85 -5.43 0.34
C ASN A 29 -15.83 -6.14 1.30
N CYS A 30 -17.16 -5.98 1.11
CA CYS A 30 -18.15 -6.72 1.88
C CYS A 30 -18.65 -8.03 1.22
N PHE A 31 -18.55 -8.17 -0.11
CA PHE A 31 -19.00 -9.37 -0.85
C PHE A 31 -18.00 -10.53 -0.85
N LEU A 32 -16.74 -10.29 -0.47
CA LEU A 32 -15.72 -11.34 -0.40
C LEU A 32 -15.85 -12.22 0.85
N ASN A 33 -16.64 -11.80 1.83
CA ASN A 33 -16.92 -12.62 3.00
C ASN A 33 -18.02 -13.62 2.62
N LEU A 34 -17.69 -14.90 2.47
CA LEU A 34 -18.70 -15.93 2.29
C LEU A 34 -19.55 -16.03 3.56
N PRO A 35 -20.87 -15.78 3.48
CA PRO A 35 -21.74 -15.92 4.63
C PRO A 35 -21.87 -17.39 5.02
N LYS A 36 -21.86 -17.68 6.33
CA LYS A 36 -22.09 -19.02 6.89
C LYS A 36 -23.52 -19.10 7.41
N ASP A 37 -24.20 -20.23 7.19
CA ASP A 37 -25.57 -20.51 7.66
C ASP A 37 -26.62 -19.44 7.26
N VAL A 38 -26.75 -19.19 5.95
CA VAL A 38 -27.65 -18.15 5.41
C VAL A 38 -29.08 -18.64 5.17
N SER A 39 -29.29 -19.96 5.15
CA SER A 39 -30.57 -20.56 4.82
C SER A 39 -31.17 -21.26 6.05
N GLU A 40 -32.48 -21.09 6.24
CA GLU A 40 -33.25 -21.91 7.18
C GLU A 40 -33.43 -23.36 6.66
N ILE A 41 -33.20 -23.59 5.36
CA ILE A 41 -33.32 -24.89 4.70
C ILE A 41 -31.95 -25.31 4.20
N LYS A 42 -31.37 -26.31 4.88
CA LYS A 42 -30.10 -26.94 4.50
C LYS A 42 -30.32 -27.92 3.37
N MET A 43 -29.66 -27.73 2.24
CA MET A 43 -29.87 -28.59 1.07
C MET A 43 -28.60 -28.74 0.24
N CYS A 44 -27.99 -29.91 0.33
CA CYS A 44 -26.91 -30.34 -0.54
C CYS A 44 -27.30 -30.24 -2.02
N GLY A 45 -26.45 -29.57 -2.79
CA GLY A 45 -26.59 -29.37 -4.24
C GLY A 45 -27.16 -28.01 -4.63
N ASN A 46 -27.21 -27.05 -3.69
CA ASN A 46 -27.64 -25.68 -3.93
C ASN A 46 -26.46 -24.73 -4.23
N GLY A 47 -25.22 -25.20 -4.07
CA GLY A 47 -23.97 -24.46 -4.30
C GLY A 47 -23.54 -23.56 -3.14
N VAL A 48 -24.14 -23.71 -1.95
CA VAL A 48 -23.81 -22.98 -0.72
C VAL A 48 -23.39 -24.00 0.32
N VAL A 49 -22.19 -23.84 0.90
CA VAL A 49 -21.72 -24.76 1.94
C VAL A 49 -22.41 -24.42 3.26
N GLU A 50 -23.26 -25.33 3.73
CA GLU A 50 -24.04 -25.17 4.95
C GLU A 50 -23.51 -26.03 6.11
N SER A 51 -23.93 -25.74 7.35
CA SER A 51 -23.49 -26.50 8.52
C SER A 51 -23.90 -27.98 8.42
N GLY A 52 -22.90 -28.85 8.23
CA GLY A 52 -23.03 -30.29 8.00
C GLY A 52 -22.36 -30.77 6.70
N GLU A 53 -22.07 -29.85 5.78
CA GLU A 53 -21.47 -30.13 4.47
C GLU A 53 -19.99 -29.74 4.45
N GLN A 54 -19.18 -30.45 3.67
CA GLN A 54 -17.76 -30.12 3.47
C GLN A 54 -17.52 -29.32 2.17
N CYS A 55 -18.44 -29.44 1.23
CA CYS A 55 -18.43 -28.76 -0.06
C CYS A 55 -19.83 -28.84 -0.68
N ASP A 56 -20.15 -27.93 -1.60
CA ASP A 56 -21.37 -28.02 -2.41
C ASP A 56 -21.06 -27.56 -3.85
N CYS A 57 -21.09 -28.51 -4.78
CA CYS A 57 -20.84 -28.28 -6.21
C CYS A 57 -22.09 -27.95 -7.03
N GLY A 58 -23.26 -27.82 -6.39
CA GLY A 58 -24.52 -27.58 -7.05
C GLY A 58 -25.07 -28.87 -7.65
N THR A 59 -25.29 -28.88 -8.96
CA THR A 59 -25.91 -30.03 -9.63
C THR A 59 -24.96 -31.22 -9.71
N ASP A 60 -25.50 -32.45 -9.81
CA ASP A 60 -24.73 -33.68 -10.04
C ASP A 60 -23.73 -33.54 -11.19
N GLU A 61 -24.11 -32.84 -12.26
CA GLU A 61 -23.25 -32.62 -13.43
C GLU A 61 -22.08 -31.67 -13.10
N ALA A 62 -22.34 -30.60 -12.36
CA ALA A 62 -21.29 -29.71 -11.87
C ALA A 62 -20.33 -30.44 -10.91
N CYS A 63 -20.83 -31.36 -10.08
CA CYS A 63 -20.02 -32.22 -9.22
C CYS A 63 -19.15 -33.23 -9.98
N ARG A 64 -19.62 -33.75 -11.12
CA ARG A 64 -18.81 -34.62 -12.00
C ARG A 64 -17.66 -33.86 -12.64
N ILE A 65 -17.90 -32.62 -13.06
CA ILE A 65 -16.86 -31.74 -13.63
C ILE A 65 -15.89 -31.28 -12.54
N ASN A 66 -16.38 -31.03 -11.32
CA ASN A 66 -15.54 -30.57 -10.23
C ASN A 66 -14.62 -31.70 -9.70
N GLY A 67 -13.33 -31.41 -9.59
CA GLY A 67 -12.32 -32.39 -9.18
C GLY A 67 -12.31 -32.72 -7.67
N CYS A 68 -13.01 -31.95 -6.83
CA CYS A 68 -12.77 -31.93 -5.38
C CYS A 68 -13.99 -32.31 -4.51
N CYS A 69 -15.22 -32.19 -5.03
CA CYS A 69 -16.44 -32.49 -4.28
C CYS A 69 -17.24 -33.66 -4.88
N GLN A 70 -17.90 -34.43 -4.01
CA GLN A 70 -18.86 -35.47 -4.36
C GLN A 70 -20.29 -34.91 -4.33
N ASN A 71 -21.26 -35.65 -4.87
CA ASN A 71 -22.66 -35.21 -4.93
C ASN A 71 -23.44 -35.43 -3.63
N ASP A 72 -22.80 -35.97 -2.59
CA ASP A 72 -23.31 -36.07 -1.22
C ASP A 72 -22.74 -34.95 -0.31
N CYS A 73 -22.19 -33.89 -0.92
CA CYS A 73 -21.59 -32.74 -0.26
C CYS A 73 -20.41 -33.06 0.66
N GLN A 74 -19.72 -34.18 0.37
CA GLN A 74 -18.45 -34.55 0.98
C GLN A 74 -17.29 -34.31 0.02
N LEU A 75 -16.11 -34.00 0.58
CA LEU A 75 -14.89 -33.88 -0.21
C LEU A 75 -14.49 -35.25 -0.79
N LYS A 76 -13.95 -35.24 -2.01
CA LYS A 76 -13.37 -36.44 -2.61
C LYS A 76 -12.15 -36.92 -1.79
N PRO A 77 -11.88 -38.24 -1.72
CA PRO A 77 -10.70 -38.76 -1.06
C PRO A 77 -9.42 -38.06 -1.54
N GLY A 78 -8.65 -37.53 -0.59
CA GLY A 78 -7.43 -36.79 -0.87
C GLY A 78 -7.64 -35.31 -1.22
N ALA A 79 -8.87 -34.80 -1.34
CA ALA A 79 -9.14 -33.36 -1.35
C ALA A 79 -9.07 -32.80 0.08
N SER A 80 -8.53 -31.59 0.21
CA SER A 80 -8.45 -30.84 1.48
C SER A 80 -9.30 -29.58 1.45
N CYS A 81 -9.66 -29.11 0.26
CA CYS A 81 -10.56 -27.99 0.05
C CYS A 81 -11.33 -28.17 -1.27
N PHE A 82 -12.37 -27.36 -1.45
CA PHE A 82 -13.21 -27.37 -2.64
C PHE A 82 -13.21 -26.05 -3.39
N GLN A 83 -13.41 -24.94 -2.67
CA GLN A 83 -13.53 -23.60 -3.24
C GLN A 83 -12.79 -22.56 -2.40
N GLY A 84 -12.78 -21.29 -2.82
CA GLY A 84 -12.16 -20.19 -2.07
C GLY A 84 -10.78 -19.77 -2.61
N LEU A 85 -10.37 -18.55 -2.26
CA LEU A 85 -9.14 -17.91 -2.77
C LEU A 85 -7.85 -18.60 -2.29
N CYS A 86 -7.95 -19.43 -1.24
CA CYS A 86 -6.86 -20.22 -0.68
C CYS A 86 -6.95 -21.70 -1.05
N CYS A 87 -7.75 -22.08 -2.04
CA CYS A 87 -7.83 -23.44 -2.57
C CYS A 87 -7.31 -23.52 -4.01
N GLN A 88 -6.32 -24.38 -4.25
CA GLN A 88 -5.82 -24.66 -5.60
C GLN A 88 -5.61 -26.16 -5.79
N GLY A 89 -6.24 -26.74 -6.82
CA GLY A 89 -6.10 -28.16 -7.12
C GLY A 89 -6.55 -29.07 -5.97
N CYS A 90 -7.68 -28.74 -5.34
CA CYS A 90 -8.23 -29.45 -4.17
C CYS A 90 -7.32 -29.45 -2.92
N LYS A 91 -6.32 -28.56 -2.86
CA LYS A 91 -5.38 -28.43 -1.74
C LYS A 91 -5.31 -26.99 -1.27
N PHE A 92 -5.13 -26.82 0.04
CA PHE A 92 -4.89 -25.50 0.62
C PHE A 92 -3.61 -24.90 0.04
N LEU A 93 -3.67 -23.62 -0.31
CA LEU A 93 -2.48 -22.84 -0.61
C LEU A 93 -1.59 -22.74 0.62
N LYS A 94 -0.28 -22.67 0.39
CA LYS A 94 0.70 -22.57 1.49
C LYS A 94 0.45 -21.33 2.34
N GLU A 95 0.68 -21.44 3.64
CA GLU A 95 0.68 -20.29 4.56
C GLU A 95 1.59 -19.16 4.01
N GLY A 96 1.08 -17.93 4.08
CA GLY A 96 1.76 -16.75 3.56
C GLY A 96 1.54 -16.49 2.07
N THR A 97 0.74 -17.29 1.36
CA THR A 97 0.31 -16.96 0.00
C THR A 97 -0.67 -15.79 0.06
N ALA A 98 -0.38 -14.66 -0.59
CA ALA A 98 -1.31 -13.53 -0.63
C ALA A 98 -2.57 -13.93 -1.39
N CYS A 99 -3.73 -13.85 -0.72
CA CYS A 99 -5.04 -14.13 -1.31
C CYS A 99 -5.81 -12.85 -1.64
N ARG A 100 -5.48 -11.74 -0.99
CA ARG A 100 -5.99 -10.41 -1.33
C ARG A 100 -4.92 -9.36 -1.09
N GLU A 101 -4.57 -8.63 -2.14
CA GLU A 101 -3.64 -7.52 -2.05
C GLU A 101 -4.32 -6.25 -1.53
N ALA A 102 -3.55 -5.43 -0.81
CA ALA A 102 -3.97 -4.11 -0.39
C ALA A 102 -4.27 -3.23 -1.62
N THR A 103 -5.45 -2.62 -1.62
CA THR A 103 -5.93 -1.75 -2.72
C THR A 103 -5.60 -0.28 -2.54
N SER A 104 -5.18 0.12 -1.34
CA SER A 104 -4.78 1.49 -1.01
C SER A 104 -3.77 1.51 0.13
N ASP A 105 -3.15 2.67 0.39
CA ASP A 105 -2.28 2.88 1.55
C ASP A 105 -2.98 2.62 2.90
N CYS A 106 -4.31 2.61 2.93
CA CYS A 106 -5.12 2.36 4.11
C CYS A 106 -5.65 0.93 4.21
N ASP A 107 -5.45 0.12 3.18
CA ASP A 107 -5.85 -1.27 3.13
C ASP A 107 -4.68 -2.17 3.57
N LEU A 108 -4.96 -3.41 3.97
CA LEU A 108 -3.92 -4.37 4.37
C LEU A 108 -4.04 -5.63 3.50
N THR A 109 -2.90 -6.27 3.20
CA THR A 109 -2.90 -7.54 2.45
C THR A 109 -3.25 -8.69 3.40
N GLU A 110 -4.09 -9.64 2.94
CA GLU A 110 -4.37 -10.90 3.63
C GLU A 110 -3.68 -12.08 2.96
N TYR A 111 -3.27 -13.02 3.81
CA TYR A 111 -2.51 -14.20 3.46
C TYR A 111 -3.25 -15.45 3.88
N CYS A 112 -3.19 -16.48 3.03
CA CYS A 112 -3.70 -17.80 3.35
C CYS A 112 -3.02 -18.35 4.61
N LEU A 113 -3.79 -19.05 5.45
CA LEU A 113 -3.31 -19.65 6.70
C LEU A 113 -2.72 -21.06 6.49
N GLY A 114 -2.84 -21.64 5.30
CA GLY A 114 -2.33 -22.99 5.02
C GLY A 114 -3.24 -24.15 5.41
N ASN A 115 -4.34 -23.86 6.11
CA ASN A 115 -5.28 -24.85 6.66
C ASN A 115 -6.75 -24.46 6.45
N ALA A 116 -7.01 -23.41 5.67
CA ALA A 116 -8.32 -22.91 5.31
C ALA A 116 -8.33 -22.59 3.81
N ASP A 117 -9.50 -22.75 3.21
CA ASP A 117 -9.74 -22.58 1.78
C ASP A 117 -10.22 -21.17 1.43
N ASP A 118 -10.88 -20.52 2.37
CA ASP A 118 -11.18 -19.10 2.32
C ASP A 118 -9.99 -18.20 2.70
N CYS A 119 -9.92 -17.03 2.06
CA CYS A 119 -9.02 -15.96 2.50
C CYS A 119 -9.53 -15.38 3.83
N PRO A 120 -8.64 -15.00 4.77
CA PRO A 120 -9.06 -14.31 5.98
C PRO A 120 -9.93 -13.07 5.69
N PRO A 121 -10.83 -12.68 6.60
CA PRO A 121 -11.68 -11.51 6.40
C PRO A 121 -10.85 -10.24 6.15
N ASN A 122 -11.31 -9.41 5.22
CA ASN A 122 -10.67 -8.14 4.89
C ASN A 122 -10.51 -7.26 6.14
N VAL A 123 -9.27 -6.88 6.43
CA VAL A 123 -8.93 -5.88 7.43
C VAL A 123 -8.17 -4.73 6.79
N PHE A 124 -8.35 -3.55 7.36
CA PHE A 124 -7.72 -2.32 6.89
C PHE A 124 -7.14 -1.55 8.06
N LYS A 125 -6.28 -0.57 7.80
CA LYS A 125 -5.73 0.30 8.86
C LYS A 125 -6.88 1.02 9.57
N GLN A 126 -6.78 1.12 10.89
CA GLN A 126 -7.80 1.79 11.70
C GLN A 126 -8.10 3.22 11.19
N ASN A 127 -9.37 3.61 11.30
CA ASN A 127 -9.80 4.94 10.90
C ASN A 127 -9.03 6.03 11.67
N GLY A 128 -8.64 7.09 10.98
CA GLY A 128 -7.87 8.21 11.54
C GLY A 128 -6.37 8.12 11.26
N MET A 129 -5.84 6.93 10.96
CA MET A 129 -4.42 6.75 10.65
C MET A 129 -3.98 7.61 9.46
N PRO A 130 -2.81 8.27 9.49
CA PRO A 130 -2.38 9.16 8.42
C PRO A 130 -2.13 8.41 7.11
N CYS A 131 -2.49 9.02 5.99
CA CYS A 131 -2.26 8.51 4.64
C CYS A 131 -2.09 9.65 3.63
N GLY A 132 -1.44 9.36 2.50
CA GLY A 132 -1.18 10.36 1.47
C GLY A 132 -0.39 11.56 2.00
N THR A 133 -0.73 12.77 1.52
CA THR A 133 -0.01 14.00 1.90
C THR A 133 -0.54 14.62 3.20
N SER A 134 -1.86 14.64 3.36
CA SER A 134 -2.53 15.32 4.47
C SER A 134 -3.95 14.77 4.67
N SER A 135 -4.08 13.45 4.69
CA SER A 135 -5.36 12.76 4.80
C SER A 135 -5.29 11.66 5.83
N SER A 136 -6.46 11.12 6.17
CA SER A 136 -6.59 10.04 7.14
C SER A 136 -7.34 8.88 6.51
N CYS A 137 -6.98 7.68 6.94
CA CYS A 137 -7.65 6.45 6.57
C CYS A 137 -9.08 6.46 7.09
N TYR A 138 -10.01 6.02 6.25
CA TYR A 138 -11.38 5.76 6.63
C TYR A 138 -11.92 4.58 5.84
N SER A 139 -12.33 3.53 6.55
CA SER A 139 -12.88 2.30 5.97
C SER A 139 -11.98 1.69 4.87
N GLY A 140 -10.66 1.72 5.10
CA GLY A 140 -9.65 1.17 4.19
C GLY A 140 -9.33 2.00 2.96
N ALA A 141 -9.91 3.20 2.84
CA ALA A 141 -9.59 4.15 1.77
C ALA A 141 -8.77 5.34 2.30
N CYS A 142 -7.83 5.82 1.48
CA CYS A 142 -7.20 7.12 1.69
C CYS A 142 -7.93 8.19 0.88
N LEU A 143 -8.72 9.03 1.54
CA LEU A 143 -9.59 10.02 0.90
C LEU A 143 -8.88 11.38 0.72
N ASP A 144 -7.89 11.40 -0.17
CA ASP A 144 -7.15 12.61 -0.51
C ASP A 144 -7.94 13.51 -1.48
N ILE A 145 -8.32 14.70 -1.01
CA ILE A 145 -9.05 15.70 -1.80
C ILE A 145 -8.26 16.20 -3.02
N HIS A 146 -6.92 16.20 -2.96
CA HIS A 146 -6.09 16.48 -4.12
C HIS A 146 -6.27 15.39 -5.17
N GLN A 147 -6.24 14.12 -4.76
CA GLN A 147 -6.49 13.01 -5.67
C GLN A 147 -7.90 13.05 -6.25
N HIS A 148 -8.89 13.41 -5.43
CA HIS A 148 -10.27 13.56 -5.87
C HIS A 148 -10.43 14.63 -6.97
N CYS A 149 -9.80 15.79 -6.80
CA CYS A 149 -9.75 16.82 -7.85
C CYS A 149 -9.02 16.33 -9.10
N ARG A 150 -7.88 15.62 -8.94
CA ARG A 150 -7.11 15.10 -10.07
C ARG A 150 -7.89 14.06 -10.89
N THR A 151 -8.69 13.22 -10.24
CA THR A 151 -9.55 12.22 -10.91
C THR A 151 -10.50 12.86 -11.92
N PHE A 152 -11.08 14.01 -11.58
CA PHE A 152 -12.05 14.69 -12.47
C PHE A 152 -11.44 15.73 -13.38
N PHE A 153 -10.39 16.44 -12.93
CA PHE A 153 -9.88 17.64 -13.60
C PHE A 153 -8.42 17.53 -14.08
N GLY A 154 -7.79 16.37 -13.90
CA GLY A 154 -6.43 16.08 -14.33
C GLY A 154 -5.34 16.48 -13.32
N GLN A 155 -4.10 16.10 -13.61
CA GLN A 155 -2.99 16.13 -12.64
C GLN A 155 -2.68 17.50 -12.02
N ALA A 156 -2.93 18.59 -12.76
CA ALA A 156 -2.68 19.95 -12.29
C ALA A 156 -3.75 20.48 -11.32
N ALA A 157 -4.91 19.83 -11.26
CA ALA A 157 -6.03 20.28 -10.44
C ALA A 157 -5.68 20.23 -8.94
N LYS A 158 -6.20 21.21 -8.20
CA LYS A 158 -5.99 21.36 -6.76
C LYS A 158 -7.34 21.57 -6.06
N PRO A 159 -7.45 21.25 -4.76
CA PRO A 159 -8.59 21.64 -3.94
C PRO A 159 -8.81 23.14 -4.01
N ALA A 160 -10.07 23.55 -4.10
CA ALA A 160 -10.43 24.96 -4.09
C ALA A 160 -10.34 25.58 -2.68
N PRO A 161 -10.20 26.91 -2.56
CA PRO A 161 -10.31 27.60 -1.27
C PRO A 161 -11.73 27.46 -0.68
N LEU A 162 -11.83 27.63 0.64
CA LEU A 162 -13.09 27.54 1.39
C LEU A 162 -14.20 28.45 0.83
N SER A 163 -13.84 29.60 0.22
CA SER A 163 -14.81 30.50 -0.42
C SER A 163 -15.62 29.79 -1.51
N CYS A 164 -14.98 28.96 -2.35
CA CYS A 164 -15.67 28.19 -3.39
C CYS A 164 -16.75 27.27 -2.80
N TYR A 165 -16.43 26.61 -1.68
CA TYR A 165 -17.36 25.71 -1.00
C TYR A 165 -18.49 26.48 -0.34
N LYS A 166 -18.19 27.57 0.36
CA LYS A 166 -19.20 28.36 1.09
C LYS A 166 -20.19 29.06 0.18
N GLU A 167 -19.78 29.54 -0.98
CA GLU A 167 -20.73 30.20 -1.90
C GLU A 167 -21.63 29.20 -2.61
N VAL A 168 -21.10 28.01 -2.97
CA VAL A 168 -21.82 27.05 -3.81
C VAL A 168 -22.64 26.06 -2.96
N ASN A 169 -22.06 25.47 -1.92
CA ASN A 169 -22.71 24.38 -1.19
C ASN A 169 -23.83 24.85 -0.23
N VAL A 170 -23.85 26.14 0.15
CA VAL A 170 -24.92 26.71 0.99
C VAL A 170 -26.20 27.01 0.19
N LEU A 171 -26.13 27.04 -1.15
CA LEU A 171 -27.29 27.28 -2.01
C LEU A 171 -28.31 26.16 -1.89
N GLY A 172 -27.85 24.92 -1.69
CA GLY A 172 -28.71 23.73 -1.58
C GLY A 172 -29.48 23.48 -2.85
N ASP A 173 -28.78 23.54 -3.99
CA ASP A 173 -29.32 23.22 -5.29
C ASP A 173 -28.50 22.09 -5.93
N ARG A 174 -28.75 21.84 -7.21
CA ARG A 174 -28.08 20.79 -7.96
C ARG A 174 -26.56 21.00 -8.08
N THR A 175 -26.10 22.24 -8.02
CA THR A 175 -24.70 22.65 -8.20
C THR A 175 -23.90 22.57 -6.91
N GLY A 176 -24.55 22.79 -5.76
CA GLY A 176 -23.95 22.69 -4.44
C GLY A 176 -24.96 22.38 -3.36
N ASN A 177 -24.69 21.32 -2.58
CA ASN A 177 -25.58 20.82 -1.54
C ASN A 177 -24.86 19.86 -0.59
N CYS A 178 -25.50 19.58 0.54
CA CYS A 178 -25.12 18.57 1.52
C CYS A 178 -26.06 17.35 1.43
N GLY A 179 -26.25 16.86 0.22
CA GLY A 179 -27.11 15.72 -0.07
C GLY A 179 -28.51 16.10 -0.52
N GLN A 180 -29.36 15.08 -0.66
CA GLN A 180 -30.72 15.19 -1.16
C GLN A 180 -31.65 14.36 -0.28
N ASP A 181 -32.83 14.91 0.02
CA ASP A 181 -33.93 14.20 0.67
C ASP A 181 -35.20 14.22 -0.21
N LYS A 182 -36.34 13.78 0.35
CA LYS A 182 -37.63 13.75 -0.38
C LYS A 182 -38.10 15.15 -0.83
N SER A 183 -37.61 16.21 -0.19
CA SER A 183 -37.97 17.61 -0.44
C SER A 183 -37.04 18.27 -1.46
N GLY A 184 -35.94 17.61 -1.84
CA GLY A 184 -34.98 18.12 -2.81
C GLY A 184 -33.56 18.20 -2.25
N TYR A 185 -32.75 19.10 -2.81
CA TYR A 185 -31.37 19.32 -2.38
C TYR A 185 -31.32 20.04 -1.03
N LYS A 186 -30.44 19.58 -0.15
CA LYS A 186 -30.27 20.14 1.18
C LYS A 186 -29.16 21.20 1.18
N LYS A 187 -29.47 22.39 1.69
CA LYS A 187 -28.47 23.44 1.95
C LYS A 187 -27.44 22.96 2.97
N CYS A 188 -26.16 23.20 2.71
CA CYS A 188 -25.13 23.01 3.72
C CYS A 188 -25.18 24.16 4.74
N PRO A 189 -25.09 23.87 6.04
CA PRO A 189 -24.59 24.85 7.01
C PRO A 189 -23.17 25.29 6.60
N GLU A 190 -22.81 26.55 6.85
CA GLU A 190 -21.49 27.06 6.45
C GLU A 190 -20.32 26.23 6.98
N LYS A 191 -20.43 25.71 8.21
CA LYS A 191 -19.40 24.87 8.83
C LYS A 191 -19.22 23.52 8.12
N ASP A 192 -20.23 23.07 7.38
CA ASP A 192 -20.27 21.78 6.71
C ASP A 192 -20.04 21.91 5.19
N ALA A 193 -19.80 23.14 4.70
CA ALA A 193 -19.66 23.42 3.26
C ALA A 193 -18.57 22.57 2.58
N PHE A 194 -17.47 22.24 3.27
CA PHE A 194 -16.42 21.34 2.74
C PHE A 194 -16.88 19.89 2.54
N CYS A 195 -17.95 19.46 3.22
CA CYS A 195 -18.51 18.10 3.14
C CYS A 195 -19.66 17.97 2.13
N GLY A 196 -19.91 19.03 1.35
CA GLY A 196 -20.87 19.04 0.26
C GLY A 196 -20.28 18.53 -1.06
N ARG A 197 -20.57 19.25 -2.16
CA ARG A 197 -20.01 18.95 -3.49
C ARG A 197 -18.57 19.43 -3.62
N LEU A 198 -17.75 18.64 -4.30
CA LEU A 198 -16.32 18.90 -4.53
C LEU A 198 -16.11 20.21 -5.31
N GLN A 199 -15.14 21.01 -4.89
CA GLN A 199 -14.71 22.22 -5.58
C GLN A 199 -13.20 22.16 -5.82
N CYS A 200 -12.77 22.43 -7.05
CA CYS A 200 -11.39 22.37 -7.48
C CYS A 200 -10.97 23.66 -8.19
N THR A 201 -9.66 23.86 -8.33
CA THR A 201 -9.04 24.97 -9.05
C THR A 201 -7.89 24.46 -9.92
N ASN A 202 -7.25 25.37 -10.66
CA ASN A 202 -6.09 25.09 -11.49
C ASN A 202 -6.34 24.06 -12.60
N VAL A 203 -7.52 24.17 -13.24
CA VAL A 203 -7.92 23.33 -14.37
C VAL A 203 -7.51 24.01 -15.68
N HIS A 204 -6.45 23.52 -16.32
CA HIS A 204 -5.91 24.11 -17.55
C HIS A 204 -6.59 23.60 -18.82
N LYS A 205 -7.16 22.39 -18.78
CA LYS A 205 -7.83 21.76 -19.91
C LYS A 205 -9.09 21.07 -19.41
N VAL A 206 -10.20 21.36 -20.06
CA VAL A 206 -11.49 20.71 -19.81
C VAL A 206 -11.37 19.22 -20.16
N PRO A 207 -11.49 18.30 -19.20
CA PRO A 207 -11.37 16.88 -19.46
C PRO A 207 -12.69 16.31 -19.99
N ARG A 208 -12.60 15.15 -20.64
CA ARG A 208 -13.78 14.37 -21.01
C ARG A 208 -14.27 13.63 -19.77
N LEU A 209 -15.42 14.04 -19.23
CA LEU A 209 -16.03 13.38 -18.08
C LEU A 209 -16.73 12.07 -18.46
N PRO A 210 -16.91 11.14 -17.51
CA PRO A 210 -17.79 9.99 -17.67
C PRO A 210 -19.23 10.40 -18.00
N ARG A 211 -20.00 9.48 -18.61
CA ARG A 211 -21.44 9.69 -18.83
C ARG A 211 -22.13 10.00 -17.50
N GLY A 212 -23.08 10.94 -17.53
CA GLY A 212 -23.82 11.35 -16.35
C GLY A 212 -23.20 12.51 -15.58
N TYR A 213 -22.08 13.08 -16.04
CA TYR A 213 -21.50 14.28 -15.41
C TYR A 213 -21.43 15.47 -16.38
N SER A 214 -21.59 16.67 -15.83
CA SER A 214 -21.27 17.94 -16.50
C SER A 214 -20.30 18.73 -15.67
N ILE A 215 -19.57 19.65 -16.30
CA ILE A 215 -18.66 20.56 -15.61
C ILE A 215 -19.42 21.83 -15.28
N LEU A 216 -19.18 22.36 -14.08
CA LEU A 216 -19.62 23.67 -13.66
C LEU A 216 -18.40 24.52 -13.34
N GLN A 217 -18.43 25.77 -13.82
CA GLN A 217 -17.44 26.79 -13.53
C GLN A 217 -18.14 27.95 -12.83
N THR A 218 -17.67 28.30 -11.64
CA THR A 218 -18.27 29.39 -10.85
C THR A 218 -17.16 30.39 -10.50
N PRO A 219 -17.19 31.61 -11.06
CA PRO A 219 -16.26 32.66 -10.66
C PRO A 219 -16.66 33.19 -9.27
N ILE A 220 -15.75 33.09 -8.30
CA ILE A 220 -15.94 33.57 -6.93
C ILE A 220 -14.72 34.43 -6.57
N ASN A 221 -14.94 35.74 -6.46
CA ASN A 221 -13.87 36.73 -6.39
C ASN A 221 -12.88 36.53 -7.56
N ASP A 222 -11.58 36.53 -7.29
CA ASP A 222 -10.52 36.30 -8.28
C ASP A 222 -10.21 34.79 -8.53
N VAL A 223 -11.09 33.89 -8.06
CA VAL A 223 -10.90 32.43 -8.19
C VAL A 223 -11.98 31.84 -9.06
N LEU A 224 -11.56 31.12 -10.11
CA LEU A 224 -12.46 30.29 -10.91
C LEU A 224 -12.58 28.90 -10.27
N CYS A 225 -13.71 28.63 -9.62
CA CYS A 225 -14.01 27.36 -8.98
C CYS A 225 -14.59 26.37 -10.00
N TRP A 226 -14.15 25.12 -9.94
CA TRP A 226 -14.59 24.05 -10.84
C TRP A 226 -15.26 22.94 -10.03
N SER A 227 -16.43 22.51 -10.48
CA SER A 227 -17.16 21.38 -9.91
C SER A 227 -17.70 20.49 -11.02
N ILE A 228 -18.15 19.30 -10.65
CA ILE A 228 -18.90 18.42 -11.55
C ILE A 228 -20.34 18.35 -11.06
N VAL A 229 -21.31 18.31 -11.94
CA VAL A 229 -22.71 18.11 -11.59
C VAL A 229 -23.12 16.74 -12.08
N PHE A 230 -23.61 15.91 -11.17
CA PHE A 230 -24.11 14.60 -11.49
C PHE A 230 -25.56 14.67 -12.00
N HIS A 231 -25.82 14.02 -13.12
CA HIS A 231 -27.14 13.76 -13.70
C HIS A 231 -27.49 12.35 -13.29
N LYS A 232 -28.44 12.20 -12.37
CA LYS A 232 -28.83 10.89 -11.84
C LYS A 232 -29.18 9.95 -13.00
N GLN A 233 -28.31 8.97 -13.23
CA GLN A 233 -28.58 7.80 -14.07
C GLN A 233 -28.97 6.66 -13.13
N ASP A 234 -29.87 5.77 -13.57
CA ASP A 234 -30.42 4.72 -12.71
C ASP A 234 -29.31 3.96 -11.95
N ASN A 235 -29.40 4.00 -10.63
CA ASN A 235 -28.48 3.37 -9.65
C ASN A 235 -27.01 3.84 -9.65
N ALA A 236 -26.65 4.93 -10.35
CA ALA A 236 -25.27 5.44 -10.34
C ALA A 236 -24.96 6.29 -9.09
N HIS A 237 -23.76 6.10 -8.53
CA HIS A 237 -23.25 6.82 -7.36
C HIS A 237 -22.65 8.18 -7.75
N ASP A 238 -22.90 9.20 -6.94
CA ASP A 238 -22.39 10.56 -7.17
C ASP A 238 -21.00 10.74 -6.56
N ASP A 239 -19.98 10.46 -7.38
CA ASP A 239 -18.58 10.65 -7.02
C ASP A 239 -18.16 12.13 -6.96
N GLY A 240 -19.05 13.09 -7.29
CA GLY A 240 -18.77 14.53 -7.21
C GLY A 240 -18.91 15.14 -5.82
N THR A 241 -19.01 14.30 -4.79
CA THR A 241 -19.35 14.71 -3.43
C THR A 241 -18.30 14.23 -2.43
N ALA A 242 -18.08 14.97 -1.35
CA ALA A 242 -17.13 14.57 -0.32
C ALA A 242 -17.55 13.22 0.29
N LYS A 243 -16.63 12.25 0.34
CA LYS A 243 -16.89 10.93 0.92
C LYS A 243 -16.71 10.98 2.44
N ASP A 244 -17.41 10.12 3.17
CA ASP A 244 -17.23 9.99 4.62
C ASP A 244 -15.78 9.62 4.93
N GLY A 245 -15.17 10.32 5.88
CA GLY A 245 -13.75 10.23 6.21
C GLY A 245 -12.85 11.26 5.52
N ALA A 246 -13.34 11.97 4.49
CA ALA A 246 -12.57 13.04 3.85
C ALA A 246 -12.28 14.18 4.85
N SER A 247 -11.08 14.76 4.79
CA SER A 247 -10.74 15.89 5.65
C SER A 247 -11.52 17.14 5.25
N CYS A 248 -12.08 17.83 6.25
CA CYS A 248 -12.78 19.12 6.08
C CYS A 248 -12.17 20.25 6.93
N GLY A 249 -11.01 20.00 7.53
CA GLY A 249 -10.28 20.95 8.36
C GLY A 249 -9.29 20.25 9.29
N PRO A 250 -8.48 21.03 10.04
CA PRO A 250 -7.56 20.48 11.03
C PRO A 250 -8.31 19.62 12.05
N ASN A 251 -7.89 18.36 12.21
CA ASN A 251 -8.52 17.38 13.10
C ASN A 251 -10.03 17.17 12.85
N LYS A 252 -10.51 17.40 11.62
CA LYS A 252 -11.93 17.24 11.26
C LYS A 252 -12.11 16.40 10.00
N ILE A 253 -13.22 15.66 9.99
CA ILE A 253 -13.61 14.77 8.90
C ILE A 253 -15.08 14.94 8.54
N CYS A 254 -15.41 14.61 7.30
CA CYS A 254 -16.79 14.53 6.83
C CYS A 254 -17.44 13.24 7.31
N ILE A 255 -18.59 13.33 7.96
CA ILE A 255 -19.43 12.18 8.31
C ILE A 255 -20.87 12.57 8.00
N ASN A 256 -21.52 11.81 7.13
CA ASN A 256 -22.90 12.05 6.69
C ASN A 256 -23.14 13.53 6.32
N ARG A 257 -22.27 14.06 5.45
CA ARG A 257 -22.30 15.46 4.96
C ARG A 257 -22.07 16.55 6.01
N SER A 258 -21.62 16.19 7.21
CA SER A 258 -21.30 17.15 8.28
C SER A 258 -19.80 17.15 8.57
N CYS A 259 -19.21 18.32 8.81
CA CYS A 259 -17.81 18.44 9.20
C CYS A 259 -17.69 18.34 10.72
N VAL A 260 -17.24 17.18 11.19
CA VAL A 260 -17.18 16.82 12.61
C VAL A 260 -15.74 16.64 13.07
N ASP A 261 -15.53 16.72 14.38
CA ASP A 261 -14.22 16.47 14.99
C ASP A 261 -13.84 14.99 14.86
N MET A 262 -12.57 14.72 14.57
CA MET A 262 -12.06 13.36 14.35
C MET A 262 -12.13 12.48 15.61
N THR A 263 -12.27 13.08 16.80
CA THR A 263 -12.51 12.37 18.06
C THR A 263 -13.72 11.43 18.03
N ILE A 264 -14.70 11.66 17.14
CA ILE A 264 -15.85 10.75 16.94
C ILE A 264 -15.45 9.34 16.52
N LEU A 265 -14.28 9.18 15.88
CA LEU A 265 -13.77 7.87 15.48
C LEU A 265 -13.45 6.97 16.69
N ASN A 266 -13.27 7.56 17.87
CA ASN A 266 -13.00 6.88 19.14
C ASN A 266 -11.93 5.78 18.99
N TYR A 267 -10.84 6.10 18.28
CA TYR A 267 -9.75 5.17 18.08
C TYR A 267 -8.92 5.05 19.36
N ASP A 268 -8.65 3.81 19.77
CA ASP A 268 -8.02 3.42 21.03
C ASP A 268 -6.61 2.85 20.84
N CYS A 269 -6.01 3.10 19.67
CA CYS A 269 -4.70 2.59 19.33
C CYS A 269 -3.74 3.71 18.94
N ASP A 270 -2.70 3.86 19.75
CA ASP A 270 -1.49 4.57 19.39
C ASP A 270 -0.45 3.59 18.80
N PHE A 271 0.52 4.08 18.02
CA PHE A 271 1.60 3.29 17.43
C PHE A 271 2.40 2.50 18.50
N SER A 272 2.46 3.02 19.72
CA SER A 272 3.07 2.35 20.87
C SER A 272 2.44 1.00 21.22
N LYS A 273 1.13 0.81 20.98
CA LYS A 273 0.42 -0.46 21.20
C LYS A 273 1.01 -1.61 20.36
N CYS A 274 1.53 -1.28 19.18
CA CYS A 274 2.19 -2.21 18.27
C CYS A 274 3.71 -2.07 18.32
N ASN A 275 4.25 -1.65 19.47
CA ASN A 275 5.69 -1.44 19.73
C ASN A 275 6.38 -0.53 18.71
N ASN A 276 5.63 0.38 18.05
CA ASN A 276 6.11 1.19 16.92
C ASN A 276 6.65 0.36 15.73
N GLN A 277 6.29 -0.93 15.67
CA GLN A 277 6.70 -1.87 14.62
C GLN A 277 5.52 -2.35 13.77
N GLY A 278 4.38 -1.68 13.89
CA GLY A 278 3.15 -2.02 13.18
C GLY A 278 2.09 -0.95 13.32
N VAL A 279 0.91 -1.25 12.80
CA VAL A 279 -0.28 -0.38 12.83
C VAL A 279 -1.48 -1.16 13.34
N CYS A 280 -2.45 -0.51 13.97
CA CYS A 280 -3.70 -1.17 14.28
C CYS A 280 -4.58 -1.34 13.03
N ASN A 281 -5.21 -2.50 12.94
CA ASN A 281 -6.21 -2.80 11.94
C ASN A 281 -7.63 -2.44 12.43
N SER A 282 -8.62 -2.62 11.56
CA SER A 282 -10.05 -2.35 11.81
C SER A 282 -10.68 -3.18 12.93
N LYS A 283 -10.02 -4.26 13.35
CA LYS A 283 -10.41 -5.12 14.49
C LYS A 283 -9.64 -4.80 15.77
N ARG A 284 -8.89 -3.68 15.79
CA ARG A 284 -8.10 -3.19 16.94
C ARG A 284 -6.92 -4.10 17.32
N ASN A 285 -6.47 -4.96 16.41
CA ASN A 285 -5.27 -5.79 16.58
C ASN A 285 -4.10 -5.20 15.78
N CYS A 286 -2.86 -5.54 16.15
CA CYS A 286 -1.69 -5.08 15.42
C CYS A 286 -1.51 -5.84 14.11
N HIS A 287 -1.21 -5.10 13.06
CA HIS A 287 -0.65 -5.56 11.81
C HIS A 287 0.81 -5.13 11.76
N CYS A 288 1.71 -6.09 11.96
CA CYS A 288 3.14 -5.89 12.13
C CYS A 288 3.86 -5.73 10.80
N SER A 289 4.88 -4.88 10.81
CA SER A 289 5.82 -4.73 9.69
C SER A 289 6.67 -5.98 9.55
N TYR A 290 7.21 -6.20 8.35
CA TYR A 290 8.11 -7.33 8.10
C TYR A 290 9.31 -7.31 9.06
N GLY A 291 9.58 -8.45 9.69
CA GLY A 291 10.59 -8.58 10.76
C GLY A 291 9.98 -8.76 12.14
N TRP A 292 8.69 -8.49 12.32
CA TRP A 292 8.00 -8.55 13.61
C TRP A 292 6.76 -9.44 13.59
N ALA A 293 6.50 -10.15 14.68
CA ALA A 293 5.37 -11.07 14.82
C ALA A 293 4.19 -10.42 15.57
N PRO A 294 2.93 -10.64 15.13
CA PRO A 294 1.76 -10.36 15.96
C PRO A 294 1.75 -11.25 17.22
N PRO A 295 1.00 -10.91 18.29
CA PRO A 295 -0.06 -9.89 18.34
C PRO A 295 0.41 -8.47 18.71
N HIS A 296 1.64 -8.29 19.19
CA HIS A 296 2.12 -6.99 19.70
C HIS A 296 3.29 -6.40 18.90
N CYS A 297 3.83 -7.11 17.91
CA CYS A 297 5.01 -6.69 17.14
C CYS A 297 6.29 -6.49 17.99
N SER A 298 6.42 -7.24 19.09
CA SER A 298 7.61 -7.20 19.98
C SER A 298 8.61 -8.32 19.70
N GLY A 299 8.17 -9.42 19.10
CA GLY A 299 9.01 -10.57 18.74
C GLY A 299 9.36 -10.59 17.26
N ARG A 300 10.40 -11.36 16.88
CA ARG A 300 10.76 -11.57 15.48
C ARG A 300 9.68 -12.35 14.74
N GLY A 301 9.38 -11.95 13.51
CA GLY A 301 8.40 -12.63 12.65
C GLY A 301 8.42 -12.11 11.22
N PHE A 302 7.48 -12.58 10.41
CA PHE A 302 7.38 -12.16 9.01
C PHE A 302 6.50 -10.92 8.82
N GLY A 303 5.73 -10.50 9.83
CA GLY A 303 4.78 -9.38 9.74
C GLY A 303 3.33 -9.86 9.82
N GLY A 304 2.41 -9.05 9.31
CA GLY A 304 0.99 -9.39 9.23
C GLY A 304 0.27 -9.27 10.56
N SER A 305 -0.91 -9.86 10.67
CA SER A 305 -1.76 -9.76 11.85
C SER A 305 -2.35 -11.12 12.21
N ILE A 306 -2.82 -11.26 13.45
CA ILE A 306 -3.66 -12.41 13.82
C ILE A 306 -4.93 -12.51 12.98
N ASP A 307 -5.36 -11.39 12.36
CA ASP A 307 -6.56 -11.33 11.52
C ASP A 307 -6.31 -11.56 10.03
N SER A 308 -5.08 -11.37 9.55
CA SER A 308 -4.75 -11.34 8.11
C SER A 308 -3.70 -12.37 7.70
N GLY A 309 -3.26 -13.22 8.65
CA GLY A 309 -2.17 -14.15 8.45
C GLY A 309 -0.78 -13.47 8.36
N PRO A 310 0.30 -14.25 8.48
CA PRO A 310 1.65 -13.77 8.26
C PRO A 310 1.97 -13.74 6.76
N PRO A 311 2.79 -12.77 6.28
CA PRO A 311 3.33 -12.81 4.93
C PRO A 311 4.38 -13.92 4.78
N PRO A 312 4.76 -14.29 3.55
CA PRO A 312 5.73 -15.35 3.34
C PRO A 312 7.13 -14.88 3.73
N GLU A 313 7.99 -15.83 4.08
CA GLU A 313 9.41 -15.54 4.29
C GLU A 313 10.02 -14.90 3.03
N ARG A 314 10.58 -13.69 3.18
CA ARG A 314 11.34 -13.05 2.10
C ARG A 314 12.67 -13.77 1.96
N THR A 315 12.67 -14.84 1.16
CA THR A 315 13.93 -15.39 0.66
C THR A 315 14.58 -14.33 -0.22
N LYS A 316 15.67 -13.71 0.27
CA LYS A 316 16.50 -12.86 -0.59
C LYS A 316 16.86 -13.72 -1.80
N SER A 317 16.43 -13.30 -2.99
CA SER A 317 16.72 -14.02 -4.22
C SER A 317 18.23 -14.27 -4.27
N LYS A 318 18.63 -15.55 -4.14
CA LYS A 318 20.04 -15.94 -4.25
C LYS A 318 20.65 -15.41 -5.54
N LYS A 319 19.84 -15.21 -6.59
CA LYS A 319 20.26 -14.60 -7.85
C LYS A 319 20.80 -13.19 -7.67
N THR A 320 20.16 -12.32 -6.88
CA THR A 320 20.60 -10.92 -6.70
C THR A 320 21.89 -10.82 -5.88
N LEU A 321 22.05 -11.67 -4.86
CA LEU A 321 23.28 -11.74 -4.06
C LEU A 321 24.45 -12.33 -4.88
N MET A 322 24.19 -13.37 -5.68
CA MET A 322 25.19 -13.96 -6.58
C MET A 322 25.59 -12.98 -7.69
N LEU A 323 24.64 -12.24 -8.29
CA LEU A 323 24.93 -11.25 -9.33
C LEU A 323 25.77 -10.08 -8.77
N GLY A 324 25.42 -9.58 -7.58
CA GLY A 324 26.19 -8.53 -6.91
C GLY A 324 27.62 -8.98 -6.56
N SER A 325 27.78 -10.22 -6.11
CA SER A 325 29.09 -10.81 -5.83
C SER A 325 29.94 -10.95 -7.11
N ILE A 326 29.35 -11.45 -8.20
CA ILE A 326 30.04 -11.58 -9.50
C ILE A 326 30.49 -10.23 -10.04
N ILE A 327 29.62 -9.21 -9.98
CA ILE A 327 29.97 -7.83 -10.40
C ILE A 327 31.09 -7.27 -9.52
N GLY A 328 31.01 -7.46 -8.20
CA GLY A 328 32.05 -7.02 -7.26
C GLY A 328 33.42 -7.65 -7.55
N VAL A 329 33.46 -8.96 -7.81
CA VAL A 329 34.70 -9.67 -8.17
C VAL A 329 35.24 -9.20 -9.53
N ALA A 330 34.39 -8.98 -10.53
CA ALA A 330 34.81 -8.47 -11.83
C ALA A 330 35.44 -7.07 -11.73
N LEU A 331 34.85 -6.18 -10.92
CA LEU A 331 35.39 -4.84 -10.67
C LEU A 331 36.74 -4.88 -9.94
N LEU A 332 36.91 -5.79 -8.98
CA LEU A 332 38.19 -6.00 -8.29
C LEU A 332 39.29 -6.49 -9.25
N LEU A 333 38.98 -7.42 -10.16
CA LEU A 333 39.93 -7.91 -11.16
C LEU A 333 40.30 -6.83 -12.18
N LEU A 334 39.35 -5.98 -12.59
CA LEU A 334 39.62 -4.83 -13.44
C LEU A 334 40.51 -3.80 -12.74
N ALA A 335 40.28 -3.53 -11.45
CA ALA A 335 41.13 -2.65 -10.67
C ALA A 335 42.56 -3.21 -10.51
N LEU A 336 42.69 -4.51 -10.25
CA LEU A 336 43.99 -5.20 -10.15
C LEU A 336 44.76 -5.18 -11.47
N THR A 337 44.08 -5.45 -12.59
CA THR A 337 44.71 -5.38 -13.92
C THR A 337 45.11 -3.96 -14.31
N ALA A 338 44.31 -2.95 -13.94
CA ALA A 338 44.66 -1.55 -14.13
C ALA A 338 45.86 -1.13 -13.27
N MET A 339 45.91 -1.57 -12.01
CA MET A 339 47.07 -1.40 -11.12
C MET A 339 48.31 -2.05 -11.71
N LEU A 340 48.24 -3.32 -12.10
CA LEU A 340 49.35 -4.04 -12.72
C LEU A 340 49.84 -3.33 -13.98
N LYS A 341 48.95 -2.89 -14.88
CA LYS A 341 49.33 -2.12 -16.08
C LYS A 341 49.98 -0.77 -15.75
N ARG A 342 49.59 -0.13 -14.64
CA ARG A 342 50.15 1.16 -14.20
C ARG A 342 51.53 1.00 -13.55
N PHE A 343 51.77 -0.11 -12.84
CA PHE A 343 53.00 -0.34 -12.09
C PHE A 343 54.04 -1.21 -12.84
N LEU A 344 53.65 -2.03 -13.82
CA LEU A 344 54.57 -2.81 -14.68
C LEU A 344 55.63 -1.95 -15.39
N PRO A 345 55.26 -0.81 -16.04
CA PRO A 345 56.25 0.03 -16.73
C PRO A 345 57.24 0.69 -15.76
N SER A 346 56.79 1.04 -14.56
CA SER A 346 57.62 1.61 -13.50
C SER A 346 58.60 0.59 -12.92
N TRP A 347 58.19 -0.67 -12.77
CA TRP A 347 59.05 -1.77 -12.34
C TRP A 347 60.11 -2.14 -13.39
N ILE A 348 59.73 -2.17 -14.67
CA ILE A 348 60.68 -2.43 -15.78
C ILE A 348 61.73 -1.30 -15.88
N ARG A 349 61.36 -0.05 -15.61
CA ARG A 349 62.31 1.09 -15.54
C ARG A 349 63.27 1.00 -14.36
N TYR A 350 62.81 0.55 -13.19
CA TYR A 350 63.69 0.36 -12.02
C TYR A 350 64.66 -0.83 -12.18
N GLY A 351 64.25 -1.92 -12.85
CA GLY A 351 65.14 -3.04 -13.18
C GLY A 351 66.20 -2.71 -14.24
N GLY A 352 65.95 -1.73 -15.11
CA GLY A 352 66.88 -1.30 -16.17
C GLY A 352 68.03 -0.40 -15.70
N LEU A 353 67.94 0.20 -14.51
CA LEU A 353 68.96 1.12 -13.98
C LEU A 353 70.11 0.43 -13.23
N LEU A 354 70.04 -0.90 -13.01
CA LEU A 354 71.12 -1.69 -12.38
C LEU A 354 72.14 -2.27 -13.38
N LYS A 355 72.03 -1.95 -14.68
CA LYS A 355 73.03 -2.32 -15.70
C LYS A 355 73.69 -1.10 -16.33
N ARG A 356 74.52 -0.37 -15.56
CA ARG A 356 75.53 0.52 -16.15
C ARG A 356 76.91 0.21 -15.56
N LYS A 357 77.78 -0.28 -16.45
CA LYS A 357 79.18 -0.66 -16.23
C LYS A 357 79.96 0.47 -15.55
N VAL A 358 80.67 0.15 -14.48
CA VAL A 358 81.84 0.88 -14.01
C VAL A 358 83.01 -0.10 -14.02
N SER A 359 84.05 0.25 -14.77
CA SER A 359 85.35 -0.44 -14.86
C SER A 359 86.38 0.39 -14.09
N PRO A 360 87.45 -0.22 -13.54
CA PRO A 360 88.04 0.18 -12.26
C PRO A 360 89.20 1.18 -12.38
N GLN A 361 89.46 1.93 -11.30
CA GLN A 361 90.76 2.52 -10.99
C GLN A 361 91.27 1.98 -9.64
N PRO A 362 92.59 1.81 -9.46
CA PRO A 362 93.15 1.08 -8.31
C PRO A 362 93.63 1.98 -7.15
N MET A 363 93.56 1.37 -5.97
CA MET A 363 94.38 1.48 -4.74
C MET A 363 94.98 2.83 -4.32
N ASP A 364 94.65 3.28 -3.10
CA ASP A 364 95.56 3.04 -1.97
C ASP A 364 94.91 3.27 -0.59
N SER A 365 95.57 2.64 0.38
CA SER A 365 95.28 2.35 1.78
C SER A 365 95.33 3.53 2.77
N ALA A 366 94.55 3.43 3.85
CA ALA A 366 94.92 3.63 5.27
C ALA A 366 93.60 3.70 6.10
N PHE A 367 93.29 2.75 6.99
CA PHE A 367 93.83 2.51 8.35
C PHE A 367 93.17 3.40 9.43
N GLU A 368 92.35 2.75 10.27
CA GLU A 368 92.05 3.03 11.70
C GLU A 368 91.42 4.41 12.06
N SER A 369 90.64 4.62 13.12
CA SER A 369 90.24 3.85 14.30
C SER A 369 89.27 4.72 15.14
N THR A 370 88.25 4.08 15.73
CA THR A 370 87.61 4.31 17.06
C THR A 370 86.87 5.60 17.49
N GLY A 371 85.85 5.36 18.34
CA GLY A 371 85.33 6.25 19.40
C GLY A 371 83.97 6.89 19.08
N SER A 372 82.79 6.44 19.55
CA SER A 372 82.24 6.16 20.90
C SER A 372 81.57 7.36 21.61
N ALA A 373 80.52 7.05 22.40
CA ALA A 373 79.79 7.83 23.42
C ALA A 373 78.59 8.67 22.92
N GLU A 374 77.33 8.31 23.22
CA GLU A 374 76.53 8.40 24.48
C GLU A 374 75.64 9.66 24.51
N GLY A 375 74.31 9.51 24.62
CA GLY A 375 73.51 9.79 25.84
C GLY A 375 72.60 11.01 25.57
N SER A 376 71.39 11.27 26.09
CA SER A 376 70.52 10.77 27.16
C SER A 376 69.11 11.40 26.91
N ILE A 377 67.99 10.68 26.99
CA ILE A 377 66.93 10.64 28.05
C ILE A 377 66.49 11.99 28.67
N GLU A 378 65.17 12.29 28.58
CA GLU A 378 64.15 12.68 29.60
C GLU A 378 62.97 13.43 28.91
N ALA A 379 61.71 12.94 28.94
CA ALA A 379 60.65 13.07 29.97
C ALA A 379 60.28 14.55 30.26
N SER A 380 59.03 15.03 30.38
CA SER A 380 57.71 14.43 30.65
C SER A 380 56.62 15.54 30.68
N THR A 381 55.33 15.14 30.59
CA THR A 381 54.10 15.73 31.25
C THR A 381 53.66 17.16 30.87
N GLU A 382 52.40 17.60 30.86
CA GLU A 382 51.02 17.13 31.13
C GLU A 382 50.07 18.27 30.69
N GLY A 383 48.75 18.05 30.52
CA GLY A 383 47.77 19.13 30.67
C GLY A 383 46.53 19.11 29.75
N SER A 384 45.43 18.57 30.26
CA SER A 384 44.07 18.58 29.71
C SER A 384 43.39 19.97 29.67
N ALA A 385 42.45 20.18 28.73
CA ALA A 385 41.12 20.76 29.00
C ALA A 385 40.23 20.83 27.73
N GLU A 386 38.99 20.36 27.87
CA GLU A 386 37.86 20.43 26.93
C GLU A 386 37.38 21.87 26.63
N ARG A 387 36.82 22.08 25.43
CA ARG A 387 35.88 23.18 25.13
C ARG A 387 35.02 22.90 23.89
N GLU A 388 33.71 22.88 24.11
CA GLU A 388 32.63 23.23 23.17
C GLU A 388 31.64 24.15 23.93
N PRO A 389 30.67 24.83 23.31
CA PRO A 389 30.56 25.36 21.93
C PRO A 389 30.16 26.87 21.97
N PRO A 390 29.70 27.48 20.86
CA PRO A 390 28.54 28.37 21.02
C PRO A 390 27.49 28.30 19.89
N ALA A 391 26.27 28.64 20.31
CA ALA A 391 25.09 28.89 19.50
C ALA A 391 24.96 30.38 19.10
N GLY A 392 24.22 30.67 18.03
CA GLY A 392 23.66 31.99 17.68
C GLY A 392 23.01 31.95 16.28
N ARG A 393 21.66 32.00 16.19
CA ARG A 393 20.79 33.16 15.83
C ARG A 393 20.96 33.61 14.37
N ILE A 394 19.90 33.84 13.59
CA ILE A 394 18.60 34.50 13.84
C ILE A 394 17.47 33.75 13.13
#